data_AF-A0A0U5J7P9-F1
#
_entry.id   AF-A0A0U5J7P9-F1
#
_cell.length_a   1.000
_cell.length_b   1.000
_cell.length_c   1.000
_cell.angle_alpha   90.00
_cell.angle_beta   90.00
_cell.angle_gamma   90.00
#
_symmetry.space_group_name_H-M   'P 1'
#
loop_
_entity.id
_entity.type
_entity.pdbx_description
1 polymer ?
#
loop_
_entity_poly.entity_id
_entity_poly.type
_entity_poly.pdbx_seq_one_letter_code
_entity_poly.pdbx_strand_id
1 'polypeptide(L)'
;MAPIANLPQGLNYSVAINASGAAIMGGASHSLPYAALVSRRGCVTTLKNLPSTEGVIYNVAINESGTGLIVGFSASGPYGTLVSPDGTLTPLKGLPSGEGFLDGAALHSSGFGLVGGESYGVPFAALVAPNGSLTYLSGLPENGAINSIAIPMLDQLLPKMISLFDNWAEFALRETAIPHADLYQVMCTDELAQ
;
A
#
# COMPACT_ATOMS: atom_id res chain seq x y z
N MET A 1 -34.06 -3.30 -2.45
CA MET A 1 -32.76 -2.83 -1.92
C MET A 1 -32.59 -1.39 -2.34
N ALA A 2 -32.37 -0.47 -1.40
CA ALA A 2 -31.94 0.89 -1.77
C ALA A 2 -30.44 0.81 -2.08
N PRO A 3 -29.96 1.36 -3.22
CA PRO A 3 -28.54 1.54 -3.44
C PRO A 3 -27.94 2.32 -2.27
N ILE A 4 -26.68 2.06 -1.93
CA ILE A 4 -25.95 3.03 -1.11
C ILE A 4 -25.93 4.33 -1.92
N ALA A 5 -26.60 5.36 -1.42
CA ALA A 5 -26.79 6.60 -2.15
C ALA A 5 -25.43 7.16 -2.61
N ASN A 6 -25.37 7.60 -3.86
CA ASN A 6 -24.20 8.22 -4.51
C ASN A 6 -23.07 7.29 -4.98
N LEU A 7 -23.24 5.95 -4.98
CA LEU A 7 -22.33 5.06 -5.71
C LEU A 7 -22.68 5.04 -7.22
N PRO A 8 -21.68 5.07 -8.13
CA PRO A 8 -21.93 4.80 -9.54
C PRO A 8 -22.39 3.35 -9.74
N GLN A 9 -23.13 3.09 -10.82
CA GLN A 9 -23.51 1.73 -11.19
C GLN A 9 -22.25 0.96 -11.59
N GLY A 10 -22.01 -0.17 -10.92
CA GLY A 10 -20.79 -0.94 -11.14
C GLY A 10 -20.70 -2.18 -10.27
N LEU A 11 -19.56 -2.86 -10.39
CA LEU A 11 -19.17 -3.98 -9.55
C LEU A 11 -18.31 -3.46 -8.40
N ASN A 12 -18.58 -3.97 -7.20
CA ASN A 12 -17.72 -3.81 -6.06
C ASN A 12 -17.02 -5.15 -5.79
N TYR A 13 -15.70 -5.16 -5.89
CA TYR A 13 -14.88 -6.38 -5.77
C TYR A 13 -14.31 -6.56 -4.37
N SER A 14 -13.97 -5.47 -3.68
CA SER A 14 -13.39 -5.54 -2.34
C SER A 14 -13.85 -4.39 -1.46
N VAL A 15 -13.98 -4.69 -0.17
CA VAL A 15 -14.29 -3.76 0.91
C VAL A 15 -13.40 -4.12 2.10
N ALA A 16 -12.76 -3.12 2.70
CA ALA A 16 -12.03 -3.26 3.95
C ALA A 16 -12.51 -2.23 4.96
N ILE A 17 -12.57 -2.61 6.24
CA ILE A 17 -13.02 -1.77 7.35
C ILE A 17 -12.03 -1.90 8.51
N ASN A 18 -11.71 -0.78 9.16
CA ASN A 18 -10.87 -0.76 10.37
C ASN A 18 -11.73 -0.79 11.66
N ALA A 19 -11.08 -0.94 12.82
CA ALA A 19 -11.82 -1.05 14.09
C ALA A 19 -12.63 0.22 14.46
N SER A 20 -12.27 1.39 13.91
CA SER A 20 -13.03 2.63 14.09
C SER A 20 -14.32 2.71 13.26
N GLY A 21 -14.52 1.76 12.35
CA GLY A 21 -15.64 1.70 11.41
C GLY A 21 -15.44 2.56 10.15
N ALA A 22 -14.24 3.10 9.93
CA ALA A 22 -13.89 3.69 8.64
C ALA A 22 -13.60 2.56 7.64
N ALA A 23 -14.09 2.71 6.42
CA ALA A 23 -13.97 1.72 5.37
C ALA A 23 -13.49 2.32 4.05
N ILE A 24 -12.93 1.45 3.22
CA ILE A 24 -12.58 1.71 1.83
C ILE A 24 -13.20 0.59 0.99
N MET A 25 -13.65 0.94 -0.20
CA MET A 25 -14.23 -0.01 -1.14
C MET A 25 -13.69 0.24 -2.54
N GLY A 26 -13.54 -0.83 -3.32
CA GLY A 26 -12.97 -0.80 -4.66
C GLY A 26 -13.72 -1.69 -5.64
N GLY A 27 -13.73 -1.28 -6.91
CA GLY A 27 -14.20 -2.10 -8.01
C GLY A 27 -14.13 -1.39 -9.36
N ALA A 28 -15.19 -1.51 -10.15
CA ALA A 28 -15.27 -0.89 -11.48
C ALA A 28 -16.68 -0.38 -11.79
N SER A 29 -16.76 0.75 -12.50
CA SER A 29 -17.99 1.32 -13.04
C SER A 29 -17.78 1.62 -14.52
N HIS A 30 -18.59 1.01 -15.40
CA HIS A 30 -18.48 1.18 -16.85
C HIS A 30 -17.04 0.96 -17.38
N SER A 31 -16.39 -0.11 -16.90
CA SER A 31 -14.99 -0.46 -17.20
C SER A 31 -13.92 0.51 -16.68
N LEU A 32 -14.29 1.56 -15.94
CA LEU A 32 -13.32 2.42 -15.26
C LEU A 32 -13.14 1.98 -13.80
N PRO A 33 -11.90 2.06 -13.27
CA PRO A 33 -11.65 1.73 -11.87
C PRO A 33 -12.41 2.70 -10.97
N TYR A 34 -12.99 2.14 -9.91
CA TYR A 34 -13.80 2.86 -8.96
C TYR A 34 -13.33 2.56 -7.54
N ALA A 35 -13.27 3.58 -6.68
CA ALA A 35 -13.07 3.40 -5.26
C ALA A 35 -13.71 4.54 -4.46
N ALA A 36 -14.03 4.26 -3.20
CA ALA A 36 -14.60 5.23 -2.29
C ALA A 36 -14.21 4.98 -0.84
N LEU A 37 -14.19 6.06 -0.06
CA LEU A 37 -14.16 6.00 1.40
C LEU A 37 -15.57 5.95 1.94
N VAL A 38 -15.76 5.19 3.02
CA VAL A 38 -17.02 5.08 3.76
C VAL A 38 -16.75 5.46 5.21
N SER A 39 -17.45 6.47 5.71
CA SER A 39 -17.33 6.88 7.10
C SER A 39 -18.03 5.88 8.03
N ARG A 40 -17.70 5.90 9.32
CA ARG A 40 -18.40 5.12 10.37
C ARG A 40 -19.92 5.39 10.47
N ARG A 41 -20.41 6.46 9.84
CA ARG A 41 -21.84 6.81 9.76
C ARG A 41 -22.48 6.37 8.43
N GLY A 42 -21.74 5.63 7.59
CA GLY A 42 -22.20 5.18 6.28
C GLY A 42 -22.17 6.25 5.19
N CYS A 43 -21.48 7.39 5.41
CA CYS A 43 -21.34 8.39 4.36
C CYS A 43 -20.28 7.96 3.35
N VAL A 44 -20.63 7.90 2.07
CA VAL A 44 -19.71 7.53 1.00
C VAL A 44 -19.13 8.76 0.32
N THR A 45 -17.81 8.75 0.11
CA THR A 45 -17.09 9.77 -0.66
C THR A 45 -16.27 9.08 -1.75
N THR A 46 -16.61 9.37 -3.01
CA THR A 46 -15.89 8.81 -4.16
C THR A 46 -14.48 9.38 -4.26
N LEU A 47 -13.51 8.52 -4.52
CA LEU A 47 -12.13 8.95 -4.73
C LEU A 47 -12.00 9.54 -6.13
N LYS A 48 -11.26 10.65 -6.22
CA LYS A 48 -10.93 11.34 -7.47
C LYS A 48 -9.52 10.96 -7.92
N ASN A 49 -9.20 11.21 -9.18
CA ASN A 49 -7.86 10.97 -9.75
C ASN A 49 -7.42 9.49 -9.77
N LEU A 50 -8.37 8.56 -9.75
CA LEU A 50 -8.15 7.19 -10.19
C LEU A 50 -7.85 7.17 -11.71
N PRO A 51 -7.28 6.09 -12.26
CA PRO A 51 -7.03 6.00 -13.70
C PRO A 51 -8.30 6.30 -14.50
N SER A 52 -8.17 7.17 -15.50
CA SER A 52 -9.27 7.54 -16.41
C SER A 52 -9.36 6.63 -17.65
N THR A 53 -8.59 5.55 -17.66
CA THR A 53 -8.59 4.50 -18.68
C THR A 53 -9.23 3.24 -18.13
N GLU A 54 -9.49 2.27 -19.01
CA GLU A 54 -10.02 0.98 -18.62
C GLU A 54 -9.19 0.35 -17.49
N GLY A 55 -9.88 -0.22 -16.50
CA GLY A 55 -9.24 -0.80 -15.33
C GLY A 55 -10.23 -1.27 -14.28
N VAL A 56 -9.71 -2.01 -13.32
CA VAL A 56 -10.48 -2.52 -12.17
C VAL A 56 -9.64 -2.38 -10.92
N ILE A 57 -10.27 -1.95 -9.84
CA ILE A 57 -9.70 -2.12 -8.50
C ILE A 57 -10.13 -3.49 -7.97
N TYR A 58 -9.19 -4.43 -7.88
CA TYR A 58 -9.48 -5.78 -7.39
C TYR A 58 -9.51 -5.85 -5.88
N ASN A 59 -8.58 -5.16 -5.21
CA ASN A 59 -8.44 -5.28 -3.77
C ASN A 59 -8.12 -3.95 -3.09
N VAL A 60 -8.55 -3.85 -1.84
CA VAL A 60 -8.33 -2.71 -0.97
C VAL A 60 -7.95 -3.18 0.43
N ALA A 61 -7.09 -2.43 1.10
CA ALA A 61 -6.77 -2.61 2.51
C ALA A 61 -6.85 -1.26 3.23
N ILE A 62 -7.14 -1.27 4.52
CA ILE A 62 -7.17 -0.06 5.36
C ILE A 62 -6.55 -0.37 6.72
N ASN A 63 -5.81 0.59 7.27
CA ASN A 63 -5.24 0.48 8.61
C ASN A 63 -6.05 1.28 9.65
N GLU A 64 -5.65 1.18 10.91
CA GLU A 64 -6.33 1.85 12.03
C GLU A 64 -6.26 3.38 11.98
N SER A 65 -5.26 3.95 11.30
CA SER A 65 -5.19 5.40 11.05
C SER A 65 -6.12 5.87 9.92
N GLY A 66 -6.80 4.95 9.24
CA GLY A 66 -7.67 5.24 8.10
C GLY A 66 -6.92 5.45 6.78
N THR A 67 -5.61 5.18 6.76
CA THR A 67 -4.85 5.10 5.50
C THR A 67 -5.29 3.85 4.76
N GLY A 68 -5.61 4.01 3.48
CA GLY A 68 -5.95 2.92 2.57
C GLY A 68 -4.79 2.55 1.64
N LEU A 69 -4.89 1.35 1.08
CA LEU A 69 -4.09 0.86 -0.03
C LEU A 69 -5.06 0.28 -1.05
N ILE A 70 -5.00 0.77 -2.28
CA ILE A 70 -5.81 0.33 -3.41
C ILE A 70 -4.90 -0.38 -4.39
N VAL A 71 -5.34 -1.52 -4.90
CA VAL A 71 -4.62 -2.26 -5.94
C VAL A 71 -5.55 -2.82 -7.01
N GLY A 72 -5.01 -2.99 -8.22
CA GLY A 72 -5.74 -3.48 -9.37
C GLY A 72 -4.92 -3.37 -10.65
N PHE A 73 -5.59 -3.00 -11.74
CA PHE A 73 -4.93 -2.69 -13.00
C PHE A 73 -5.59 -1.50 -13.70
N SER A 74 -4.86 -0.94 -14.66
CA SER A 74 -5.37 -0.04 -15.68
C SER A 74 -4.86 -0.47 -17.05
N ALA A 75 -5.26 0.23 -18.11
CA ALA A 75 -4.76 0.00 -19.46
C ALA A 75 -3.21 0.10 -19.60
N SER A 76 -2.52 0.69 -18.62
CA SER A 76 -1.04 0.76 -18.59
C SER A 76 -0.38 -0.40 -17.83
N GLY A 77 -1.15 -1.28 -17.21
CA GLY A 77 -0.66 -2.42 -16.43
C GLY A 77 -1.10 -2.41 -14.96
N PRO A 78 -0.31 -3.06 -14.08
CA PRO A 78 -0.54 -3.05 -12.64
C PRO A 78 -0.72 -1.63 -12.09
N TYR A 79 -1.75 -1.45 -11.27
CA TYR A 79 -2.05 -0.17 -10.64
C TYR A 79 -2.14 -0.33 -9.14
N GLY A 80 -1.55 0.62 -8.41
CA GLY A 80 -1.77 0.75 -6.98
C GLY A 80 -1.48 2.15 -6.47
N THR A 81 -2.15 2.51 -5.38
CA THR A 81 -1.98 3.80 -4.70
C THR A 81 -2.27 3.65 -3.22
N LEU A 82 -1.54 4.41 -2.40
CA LEU A 82 -1.97 4.70 -1.03
C LEU A 82 -3.07 5.77 -1.07
N VAL A 83 -3.93 5.77 -0.06
CA VAL A 83 -5.05 6.69 0.11
C VAL A 83 -4.98 7.26 1.52
N SER A 84 -4.84 8.57 1.66
CA SER A 84 -4.96 9.21 2.98
C SER A 84 -6.42 9.27 3.43
N PRO A 85 -6.69 9.48 4.73
CA PRO A 85 -8.07 9.56 5.24
C PRO A 85 -8.95 10.66 4.61
N ASP A 86 -8.34 11.68 4.01
CA ASP A 86 -9.02 12.74 3.26
C ASP A 86 -9.26 12.42 1.77
N GLY A 87 -8.82 11.23 1.32
CA GLY A 87 -8.96 10.75 -0.05
C GLY A 87 -7.85 11.15 -1.00
N THR A 88 -6.77 11.79 -0.52
CA THR A 88 -5.60 12.09 -1.37
C THR A 88 -4.87 10.80 -1.77
N LEU A 89 -4.53 10.69 -3.05
CA LEU A 89 -3.87 9.51 -3.62
C LEU A 89 -2.35 9.72 -3.69
N THR A 90 -1.59 8.73 -3.23
CA THR A 90 -0.13 8.64 -3.42
C THR A 90 0.20 7.39 -4.24
N PRO A 91 0.47 7.52 -5.56
CA PRO A 91 0.75 6.37 -6.42
C PRO A 91 1.94 5.54 -5.95
N LEU A 92 1.85 4.22 -6.13
CA LEU A 92 2.98 3.33 -5.91
C LEU A 92 4.03 3.56 -7.00
N LYS A 93 5.30 3.62 -6.60
CA LYS A 93 6.43 3.95 -7.48
C LYS A 93 7.26 2.71 -7.75
N GLY A 94 7.55 2.48 -9.02
CA GLY A 94 8.35 1.33 -9.47
C GLY A 94 7.53 0.07 -9.72
N LEU A 95 6.22 0.17 -9.92
CA LEU A 95 5.40 -0.94 -10.43
C LEU A 95 5.92 -1.39 -11.81
N PRO A 96 5.79 -2.68 -12.16
CA PRO A 96 6.16 -3.14 -13.47
C PRO A 96 5.24 -2.51 -14.53
N SER A 97 5.81 -2.18 -15.69
CA SER A 97 5.05 -1.70 -16.84
C SER A 97 4.58 -2.87 -17.71
N GLY A 98 3.43 -2.72 -18.36
CA GLY A 98 2.93 -3.70 -19.33
C GLY A 98 1.82 -4.58 -18.77
N GLU A 99 1.51 -5.68 -19.46
CA GLU A 99 0.41 -6.55 -19.08
C GLU A 99 0.61 -7.12 -17.67
N GLY A 100 -0.45 -7.09 -16.86
CA GLY A 100 -0.42 -7.54 -15.48
C GLY A 100 -1.43 -6.81 -14.60
N PHE A 101 -1.45 -7.21 -13.33
CA PHE A 101 -2.34 -6.64 -12.31
C PHE A 101 -1.73 -6.79 -10.92
N LEU A 102 -2.30 -6.05 -9.97
CA LEU A 102 -2.18 -6.33 -8.54
C LEU A 102 -3.53 -6.83 -8.00
N ASP A 103 -3.49 -7.84 -7.12
CA ASP A 103 -4.70 -8.42 -6.50
C ASP A 103 -4.47 -8.73 -5.01
N GLY A 104 -3.24 -9.09 -4.63
CA GLY A 104 -2.83 -9.12 -3.23
C GLY A 104 -2.56 -7.72 -2.67
N ALA A 105 -3.26 -7.33 -1.60
CA ALA A 105 -2.94 -6.15 -0.81
C ALA A 105 -3.19 -6.37 0.69
N ALA A 106 -2.23 -5.92 1.50
CA ALA A 106 -2.42 -5.76 2.93
C ALA A 106 -1.68 -4.51 3.42
N LEU A 107 -2.20 -3.88 4.47
CA LEU A 107 -1.65 -2.66 5.05
C LEU A 107 -1.54 -2.80 6.57
N HIS A 108 -0.36 -2.53 7.10
CA HIS A 108 -0.08 -2.59 8.53
C HIS A 108 -0.44 -1.27 9.23
N SER A 109 -0.61 -1.33 10.56
CA SER A 109 -0.85 -0.15 11.40
C SER A 109 0.28 0.89 11.33
N SER A 110 1.52 0.46 11.07
CA SER A 110 2.67 1.35 10.87
C SER A 110 2.68 2.10 9.52
N GLY A 111 1.72 1.83 8.63
CA GLY A 111 1.61 2.47 7.32
C GLY A 111 2.41 1.80 6.20
N PHE A 112 3.20 0.77 6.52
CA PHE A 112 3.79 -0.10 5.51
C PHE A 112 2.78 -1.13 5.01
N GLY A 113 2.84 -1.45 3.72
CA GLY A 113 1.99 -2.44 3.10
C GLY A 113 2.78 -3.55 2.42
N LEU A 114 2.08 -4.56 1.93
CA LEU A 114 2.61 -5.58 1.03
C LEU A 114 1.61 -5.72 -0.11
N VAL A 115 2.12 -5.65 -1.32
CA VAL A 115 1.34 -5.85 -2.55
C VAL A 115 1.88 -7.03 -3.31
N GLY A 116 1.02 -7.65 -4.10
CA GLY A 116 1.41 -8.70 -5.02
C GLY A 116 0.42 -8.87 -6.15
N GLY A 117 0.93 -9.48 -7.21
CA GLY A 117 0.18 -9.72 -8.43
C GLY A 117 1.06 -10.42 -9.44
N GLU A 118 0.87 -10.08 -10.71
CA GLU A 118 1.66 -10.63 -11.82
C GLU A 118 1.92 -9.57 -12.88
N SER A 119 3.01 -9.75 -13.61
CA SER A 119 3.22 -9.08 -14.89
C SER A 119 3.82 -10.06 -15.90
N TYR A 120 3.24 -10.11 -17.10
CA TYR A 120 3.63 -11.05 -18.17
C TYR A 120 3.72 -12.53 -17.72
N GLY A 121 2.84 -12.96 -16.83
CA GLY A 121 2.79 -14.31 -16.27
C GLY A 121 3.75 -14.55 -15.11
N VAL A 122 4.56 -13.55 -14.72
CA VAL A 122 5.56 -13.66 -13.66
C VAL A 122 5.02 -13.01 -12.37
N PRO A 123 4.95 -13.75 -11.25
CA PRO A 123 4.46 -13.21 -10.01
C PRO A 123 5.46 -12.23 -9.41
N PHE A 124 4.97 -11.16 -8.82
CA PHE A 124 5.79 -10.25 -8.03
C PHE A 124 5.09 -9.88 -6.73
N ALA A 125 5.89 -9.61 -5.71
CA ALA A 125 5.46 -9.02 -4.45
C ALA A 125 6.44 -7.94 -4.02
N ALA A 126 5.93 -6.90 -3.36
CA ALA A 126 6.75 -5.80 -2.88
C ALA A 126 6.25 -5.25 -1.56
N LEU A 127 7.19 -4.90 -0.68
CA LEU A 127 6.93 -4.05 0.48
C LEU A 127 6.63 -2.63 -0.03
N VAL A 128 5.56 -2.05 0.48
CA VAL A 128 5.15 -0.66 0.24
C VAL A 128 5.59 0.18 1.41
N ALA A 129 6.44 1.18 1.17
CA ALA A 129 6.75 2.20 2.16
C ALA A 129 5.61 3.25 2.24
N PRO A 130 5.45 3.98 3.36
CA PRO A 130 4.41 5.00 3.52
C PRO A 130 4.43 6.14 2.48
N ASN A 131 5.53 6.30 1.73
CA ASN A 131 5.67 7.29 0.64
C ASN A 131 5.37 6.72 -0.76
N GLY A 132 4.87 5.48 -0.83
CA GLY A 132 4.53 4.75 -2.05
C GLY A 132 5.70 4.03 -2.73
N SER A 133 6.93 4.12 -2.22
CA SER A 133 8.07 3.41 -2.80
C SER A 133 7.96 1.89 -2.57
N LEU A 134 8.33 1.11 -3.60
CA LEU A 134 8.31 -0.35 -3.56
C LEU A 134 9.70 -0.94 -3.31
N THR A 135 9.76 -2.01 -2.50
CA THR A 135 10.92 -2.89 -2.37
C THR A 135 10.51 -4.31 -2.69
N TYR A 136 10.98 -4.84 -3.81
CA TYR A 136 10.59 -6.16 -4.30
C TYR A 136 11.14 -7.29 -3.44
N LEU A 137 10.29 -8.30 -3.22
CA LEU A 137 10.69 -9.55 -2.60
C LEU A 137 11.34 -10.46 -3.65
N SER A 138 12.33 -11.24 -3.22
CA SER A 138 13.02 -12.22 -4.04
C SER A 138 12.57 -13.66 -3.71
N GLY A 139 12.92 -14.62 -4.57
CA GLY A 139 12.65 -16.05 -4.34
C GLY A 139 11.20 -16.48 -4.65
N LEU A 140 10.48 -15.70 -5.46
CA LEU A 140 9.16 -16.08 -5.95
C LEU A 140 9.28 -17.11 -7.10
N PRO A 141 8.23 -17.92 -7.34
CA PRO A 141 8.18 -18.84 -8.49
C PRO A 141 8.35 -18.11 -9.83
N GLU A 142 8.83 -18.82 -10.85
CA GLU A 142 9.03 -18.26 -12.20
C GLU A 142 7.73 -17.91 -12.92
N ASN A 143 6.60 -18.54 -12.55
CA ASN A 143 5.30 -18.35 -13.19
C ASN A 143 4.17 -18.36 -12.15
N GLY A 144 3.11 -17.62 -12.43
CA GLY A 144 1.90 -17.56 -11.61
C GLY A 144 1.52 -16.14 -11.20
N ALA A 145 0.62 -16.01 -10.23
CA ALA A 145 0.14 -14.74 -9.72
C ALA A 145 -0.06 -14.79 -8.20
N ILE A 146 0.10 -13.64 -7.55
CA ILE A 146 -0.20 -13.48 -6.12
C ILE A 146 -1.54 -12.76 -5.99
N ASN A 147 -2.58 -13.55 -5.69
CA ASN A 147 -3.96 -13.07 -5.66
C ASN A 147 -4.47 -12.72 -4.25
N SER A 148 -3.69 -13.02 -3.21
CA SER A 148 -4.07 -12.72 -1.84
C SER A 148 -2.85 -12.54 -0.97
N ILE A 149 -2.92 -11.52 -0.10
CA ILE A 149 -1.90 -11.19 0.87
C ILE A 149 -2.58 -10.83 2.17
N ALA A 150 -2.03 -11.30 3.27
CA ALA A 150 -2.35 -10.83 4.61
C ALA A 150 -1.05 -10.48 5.34
N ILE A 151 -1.06 -9.40 6.12
CA ILE A 151 0.06 -9.00 6.99
C ILE A 151 -0.43 -9.02 8.43
N PRO A 152 -0.26 -10.14 9.15
CA PRO A 152 -0.62 -10.19 10.56
C PRO A 152 0.45 -9.57 11.47
N MET A 153 1.73 -9.59 11.07
CA MET A 153 2.86 -9.16 11.91
C MET A 153 4.02 -8.60 11.08
N LEU A 154 3.89 -7.36 10.58
CA LEU A 154 5.01 -6.71 9.89
C LEU A 154 6.18 -6.43 10.85
N ASP A 155 5.90 -6.26 12.13
CA ASP A 155 6.90 -6.03 13.18
C ASP A 155 7.92 -7.18 13.32
N GLN A 156 7.61 -8.37 12.79
CA GLN A 156 8.57 -9.48 12.70
C GLN A 156 9.42 -9.46 11.42
N LEU A 157 8.99 -8.73 10.40
CA LEU A 157 9.71 -8.52 9.15
C LEU A 157 10.58 -7.26 9.21
N LEU A 158 10.18 -6.24 9.97
CA LEU A 158 10.91 -4.99 10.12
C LEU A 158 12.34 -5.15 10.67
N PRO A 159 12.65 -5.99 11.69
CA PRO A 159 14.02 -6.19 12.16
C PRO A 159 14.97 -6.76 11.09
N LYS A 160 14.45 -7.61 10.19
CA LYS A 160 15.22 -8.15 9.05
C LYS A 160 15.33 -7.15 7.91
N MET A 161 14.29 -6.35 7.69
CA MET A 161 14.27 -5.32 6.65
C MET A 161 15.10 -4.08 7.02
N ILE A 162 15.12 -3.66 8.30
CA ILE A 162 16.01 -2.60 8.80
C ILE A 162 17.47 -2.98 8.52
N SER A 163 17.89 -4.23 8.73
CA SER A 163 19.26 -4.66 8.36
C SER A 163 19.55 -4.61 6.85
N LEU A 164 18.54 -4.65 5.98
CA LEU A 164 18.68 -4.46 4.54
C LEU A 164 18.73 -2.96 4.16
N PHE A 165 18.09 -2.08 4.94
CA PHE A 165 18.13 -0.62 4.78
C PHE A 165 19.33 0.04 5.50
N ASP A 166 19.90 -0.59 6.53
CA ASP A 166 21.14 -0.15 7.18
C ASP A 166 22.34 -0.21 6.23
N ASN A 167 22.30 -1.10 5.23
CA ASN A 167 23.30 -1.16 4.16
C ASN A 167 23.25 0.08 3.25
N TRP A 168 22.13 0.81 3.19
CA TRP A 168 22.02 2.09 2.49
C TRP A 168 22.49 3.26 3.36
N ALA A 169 22.30 3.19 4.68
CA ALA A 169 22.90 4.16 5.60
C ALA A 169 24.44 4.04 5.59
N GLU A 170 25.01 2.82 5.59
CA GLU A 170 26.45 2.62 5.39
C GLU A 170 26.95 3.10 4.02
N PHE A 171 26.16 2.95 2.95
CA PHE A 171 26.51 3.43 1.60
C PHE A 171 26.46 4.97 1.51
N ALA A 172 25.42 5.60 2.09
CA ALA A 172 25.29 7.05 2.16
C ALA A 172 26.34 7.70 3.08
N LEU A 173 26.75 7.02 4.15
CA LEU A 173 27.84 7.44 5.04
C LEU A 173 29.23 7.26 4.40
N ARG A 174 29.39 6.35 3.43
CA ARG A 174 30.62 6.22 2.63
C ARG A 174 30.77 7.30 1.56
N GLU A 175 29.67 7.78 0.98
CA GLU A 175 29.70 8.82 -0.07
C GLU A 175 29.62 10.26 0.47
N THR A 176 29.20 10.47 1.71
CA THR A 176 29.25 11.78 2.36
C THR A 176 30.30 11.78 3.47
N ALA A 177 31.53 12.09 3.08
CA ALA A 177 32.60 12.43 4.01
C ALA A 177 32.20 13.68 4.83
N ILE A 178 31.60 13.45 6.00
CA ILE A 178 31.54 14.43 7.09
C ILE A 178 32.44 13.86 8.20
N PRO A 179 33.48 14.58 8.65
CA PRO A 179 34.42 14.07 9.65
C PRO A 179 33.70 13.79 10.98
N HIS A 180 33.95 12.59 11.52
CA HIS A 180 33.49 12.13 12.83
C HIS A 180 33.99 13.03 13.96
N ALA A 181 33.20 14.02 14.33
CA ALA A 181 33.12 14.58 15.67
C ALA A 181 31.67 15.03 15.86
N ASP A 182 31.08 14.68 17.01
CA ASP A 182 29.74 15.05 17.46
C ASP A 182 28.57 14.27 16.83
N LEU A 183 28.34 13.06 17.32
CA LEU A 183 27.00 12.45 17.44
C LEU A 183 27.04 11.27 18.44
N TYR A 184 27.49 11.58 19.66
CA TYR A 184 27.22 10.78 20.87
C TYR A 184 26.80 11.74 21.99
N GLN A 185 25.69 12.43 21.77
CA GLN A 185 24.97 13.11 22.85
C GLN A 185 23.49 13.12 22.51
N VAL A 186 22.67 12.79 23.51
CA VAL A 186 21.21 12.63 23.50
C VAL A 186 20.71 11.23 23.10
N MET A 187 21.22 10.20 23.79
CA MET A 187 20.39 9.07 24.26
C MET A 187 20.92 8.66 25.64
N CYS A 188 20.00 8.48 26.60
CA CYS A 188 20.20 8.13 28.01
C CYS A 188 20.58 9.28 28.95
N THR A 189 19.58 9.89 29.58
CA THR A 189 19.32 9.72 31.02
C THR A 189 17.90 10.18 31.33
N ASP A 190 17.02 9.23 31.64
CA ASP A 190 16.05 9.36 32.72
C ASP A 190 15.57 7.95 33.07
N GLU A 191 16.11 7.40 34.16
CA GLU A 191 15.31 6.75 35.21
C GLU A 191 16.16 6.52 36.48
N LEU A 192 15.86 7.33 37.49
CA LEU A 192 15.60 6.99 38.90
C LEU A 192 16.74 6.50 39.82
N ALA A 193 16.97 7.35 40.84
CA ALA A 193 16.94 7.02 42.27
C ALA A 193 17.75 5.80 42.79
N GLN A 194 18.96 6.07 43.27
CA GLN A 194 19.40 5.94 44.68
C GLN A 194 20.86 6.37 44.82
#